data_AF-A0A7G5H6E8-F1
#
_entry.id   AF-A0A7G5H6E8-F1
#
_cell.length_a   1.000
_cell.length_b   1.000
_cell.length_c   1.000
_cell.angle_alpha   90.00
_cell.angle_beta   90.00
_cell.angle_gamma   90.00
#
_symmetry.space_group_name_H-M   'P 1'
#
loop_
_entity.id
_entity.type
_entity.pdbx_description
1 polymer ?
#
loop_
_entity_poly.entity_id
_entity_poly.type
_entity_poly.pdbx_seq_one_letter_code
_entity_poly.pdbx_strand_id
1 'polypeptide(L)' 'METIGFESDHVHMVMVMPPKYAIADVIGQLKSQSSSRLRKKFTWLSKVY' A
#
# COMPACT_ATOMS: atom_id res chain seq x y z
N MET A 1 -18.95 -7.78 2.17
CA MET A 1 -17.55 -8.11 1.81
C MET A 1 -16.82 -6.80 1.63
N GLU A 2 -15.87 -6.49 2.51
CA GLU A 2 -15.02 -5.32 2.36
C GLU A 2 -13.96 -5.62 1.29
N THR A 3 -13.83 -4.73 0.30
CA THR A 3 -12.79 -4.83 -0.74
C THR A 3 -11.45 -4.31 -0.21
N ILE A 4 -11.48 -3.48 0.84
CA ILE A 4 -10.32 -3.03 1.61
C ILE A 4 -10.72 -2.98 3.09
N GLY A 5 -10.01 -3.70 3.95
CA GLY A 5 -10.14 -3.70 5.42
C GLY A 5 -8.92 -3.08 6.08
N PHE A 6 -9.10 -2.44 7.24
CA PHE A 6 -8.03 -1.73 7.96
C PHE A 6 -7.98 -2.16 9.43
N GLU A 7 -6.77 -2.40 9.88
CA GLU A 7 -6.40 -2.61 11.28
C GLU A 7 -5.37 -1.55 11.71
N SER A 8 -5.03 -1.53 12.99
CA SER A 8 -4.11 -0.51 13.52
C SER A 8 -2.71 -0.55 12.90
N ASP A 9 -2.28 -1.71 12.40
CA ASP A 9 -0.92 -1.98 11.92
C ASP A 9 -0.87 -2.56 10.50
N HIS A 10 -2.01 -2.93 9.91
CA HIS A 10 -2.07 -3.51 8.57
C HIS A 10 -3.36 -3.20 7.81
N VAL A 11 -3.39 -3.58 6.54
CA VAL A 11 -4.50 -3.38 5.60
C VAL A 11 -4.68 -4.65 4.80
N HIS A 12 -5.92 -5.14 4.69
CA HIS A 12 -6.30 -6.21 3.76
C HIS A 12 -6.92 -5.61 2.51
N MET A 13 -6.55 -6.10 1.32
CA MET A 13 -7.11 -5.64 0.05
C MET A 13 -7.46 -6.83 -0.84
N VAL A 14 -8.65 -6.80 -1.42
CA VAL A 14 -9.06 -7.72 -2.48
C VAL A 14 -9.04 -6.98 -3.80
N MET A 15 -8.24 -7.46 -4.75
CA MET A 15 -8.02 -6.77 -6.01
C MET A 15 -8.00 -7.73 -7.20
N VAL A 16 -8.63 -7.33 -8.30
CA VAL A 16 -8.59 -8.03 -9.58
C VAL A 16 -7.42 -7.49 -10.39
N MET A 17 -6.58 -8.38 -10.90
CA MET A 17 -5.35 -8.00 -11.60
C MET A 17 -5.20 -8.78 -12.92
N PRO A 18 -4.83 -8.12 -14.04
CA PRO A 18 -4.54 -8.83 -15.28
C PRO A 18 -3.35 -9.78 -15.14
N PRO A 19 -3.38 -11.00 -15.71
CA PRO A 19 -2.33 -12.01 -15.53
C PRO A 19 -1.00 -11.65 -16.21
N LYS A 20 -1.00 -10.62 -17.07
CA LYS A 20 0.21 -10.12 -17.75
C LYS A 20 1.18 -9.38 -16.83
N TYR A 21 0.78 -9.07 -15.59
CA TYR A 21 1.62 -8.39 -14.61
C TYR A 21 2.07 -9.36 -13.52
N ALA A 22 3.35 -9.33 -13.18
CA ALA A 22 3.83 -10.05 -12.02
C ALA A 22 3.25 -9.41 -10.75
N ILE A 23 2.68 -10.24 -9.87
CA ILE A 23 2.08 -9.78 -8.61
C ILE A 23 3.10 -8.99 -7.78
N ALA A 24 4.36 -9.46 -7.75
CA ALA A 24 5.44 -8.81 -7.01
C ALA A 24 5.68 -7.36 -7.47
N ASP A 25 5.63 -7.10 -8.78
CA ASP A 25 5.84 -5.75 -9.33
C ASP A 25 4.71 -4.82 -8.92
N VAL A 26 3.46 -5.28 -9.01
CA VAL A 26 2.29 -4.47 -8.65
C VAL A 26 2.28 -4.18 -7.16
N ILE A 27 2.58 -5.17 -6.31
CA ILE A 27 2.67 -4.96 -4.85
C ILE A 27 3.85 -4.05 -4.51
N GLY A 28 4.99 -4.20 -5.18
CA GLY A 28 6.16 -3.34 -5.00
C GLY A 28 5.86 -1.87 -5.32
N GLN A 29 5.16 -1.63 -6.44
CA GLN A 29 4.70 -0.28 -6.80
C GLN A 29 3.67 0.25 -5.80
N LEU A 30 2.68 -0.54 -5.42
CA LEU A 30 1.63 -0.12 -4.48
C LEU A 30 2.24 0.27 -3.13
N LYS A 31 3.14 -0.54 -2.57
CA LYS A 31 3.80 -0.25 -1.29
C LYS A 31 4.74 0.96 -1.38
N SER A 32 5.55 1.06 -2.44
CA SER A 32 6.49 2.18 -2.60
C SER A 32 5.77 3.52 -2.77
N GLN A 33 4.75 3.57 -3.62
CA GLN A 33 3.99 4.80 -3.88
C GLN A 33 3.16 5.22 -2.66
N SER A 34 2.51 4.27 -1.99
CA SER A 34 1.75 4.58 -0.77
C SER A 34 2.67 5.08 0.36
N SER A 35 3.81 4.42 0.59
CA SER A 35 4.82 4.87 1.57
C SER A 35 5.33 6.28 1.27
N SER A 36 5.70 6.56 0.01
CA SER A 36 6.15 7.89 -0.41
C SER A 36 5.07 8.96 -0.16
N ARG A 37 3.83 8.66 -0.53
CA ARG A 37 2.70 9.58 -0.35
C ARG A 37 2.36 9.79 1.13
N LEU A 38 2.44 8.76 1.96
CA LEU A 38 2.23 8.87 3.40
C LEU A 38 3.30 9.74 4.06
N ARG A 39 4.59 9.51 3.77
CA ARG A 39 5.69 10.34 4.31
C ARG A 39 5.59 11.81 3.89
N LYS A 40 5.12 12.09 2.66
CA LYS A 40 4.88 13.47 2.19
C LYS A 40 3.69 14.13 2.87
N LYS A 41 2.59 13.38 3.10
CA LYS A 41 1.36 13.90 3.71
C LYS A 41 1.51 14.09 5.22
N PHE A 42 2.15 13.15 5.88
CA PHE A 42 2.34 13.13 7.32
C PHE A 42 3.82 13.34 7.62
N THR A 43 4.23 14.61 7.66
CA THR A 43 5.64 14.99 7.82
C THR A 43 6.28 14.48 9.12
N TRP A 44 5.48 14.12 10.12
CA TRP A 44 5.98 13.50 11.35
C TRP A 44 6.51 12.08 11.14
N LEU A 45 6.07 11.37 10.09
CA LEU A 45 6.52 10.00 9.81
C LEU A 45 8.02 9.94 9.48
N SER A 46 8.61 11.01 8.95
CA SER A 46 10.07 11.06 8.68
C SER A 46 10.92 11.14 9.95
N LYS A 47 10.31 11.33 11.12
CA LYS A 47 11.00 11.37 12.41
C LYS A 47 11.04 10.01 13.10
N VAL A 48 10.20 9.07 12.66
CA VAL A 48 10.06 7.73 13.25
C VAL A 48 10.50 6.60 12.31
N TYR A 49 10.73 6.89 11.02
CA TYR A 49 11.20 5.98 9.97
C TYR A 49 12.05 6.69 8.92
#